data_AF-A0A660KXT7-F1
#
_entry.id   AF-A0A660KXT7-F1
#
_cell.length_a   1.000
_cell.length_b   1.000
_cell.length_c   1.000
_cell.angle_alpha   90.00
_cell.angle_beta   90.00
_cell.angle_gamma   90.00
#
_symmetry.space_group_name_H-M   'P 1'
#
loop_
_entity.id
_entity.type
_entity.pdbx_description
1 polymer ?
#
loop_
_entity_poly.entity_id
_entity_poly.type
_entity_poly.pdbx_seq_one_letter_code
_entity_poly.pdbx_strand_id
1 'polypeptide(L)'
;MECHQMDQIREAVDPKLNSVYVIDEVELVLELGLLCSHQRPEARPTMRQVTRYLNRDDPLPAIDDWGSIDSQSFSEMNSRMLLEAVSSNTITSANGRISTTSIDAGR
;
A
#
# COMPACT_ATOMS: atom_id res chain seq x y z
N MET A 1 2.20 -21.26 3.60
CA MET A 1 1.37 -20.04 3.53
C MET A 1 0.43 -20.25 2.35
N GLU A 2 -0.62 -21.05 2.53
CA GLU A 2 -1.51 -21.40 1.42
C GLU A 2 -2.95 -21.45 1.97
N CYS A 3 -3.57 -20.28 2.05
CA CYS A 3 -5.02 -20.10 2.15
C CYS A 3 -5.37 -18.91 1.24
N HIS A 4 -5.22 -19.08 -0.08
CA HIS A 4 -5.39 -17.99 -1.07
C HIS A 4 -6.72 -18.04 -1.83
N GLN A 5 -7.76 -18.64 -1.24
CA GLN A 5 -9.13 -18.51 -1.71
C GLN A 5 -9.94 -17.73 -0.68
N MET A 6 -10.67 -16.69 -1.10
CA MET A 6 -11.53 -15.87 -0.22
C MET A 6 -12.51 -16.75 0.59
N ASP A 7 -12.95 -17.87 0.01
CA ASP A 7 -13.79 -18.85 0.72
C ASP A 7 -13.06 -19.61 1.85
N GLN A 8 -11.73 -19.67 1.82
CA GLN A 8 -10.89 -20.34 2.81
C GLN A 8 -10.25 -19.40 3.82
N ILE A 9 -10.31 -18.07 3.65
CA ILE A 9 -9.64 -17.14 4.57
C ILE A 9 -10.13 -17.32 6.01
N ARG A 10 -11.42 -17.66 6.16
CA ARG A 10 -12.08 -17.93 7.45
C ARG A 10 -11.57 -19.20 8.14
N GLU A 11 -10.91 -20.11 7.42
CA GLU A 11 -10.26 -21.28 8.03
C GLU A 11 -9.05 -20.89 8.88
N ALA A 12 -8.50 -19.68 8.68
CA ALA A 12 -7.41 -19.13 9.49
C ALA A 12 -7.87 -18.61 10.86
N VAL A 13 -9.18 -18.55 11.12
CA VAL A 13 -9.73 -18.05 12.39
C VAL A 13 -9.41 -19.04 13.51
N ASP A 14 -8.93 -18.54 14.65
CA ASP A 14 -8.62 -19.38 15.81
C ASP A 14 -9.89 -20.15 16.26
N PRO A 15 -9.86 -21.49 16.27
CA PRO A 15 -10.98 -22.32 16.73
C PRO A 15 -11.43 -21.99 18.16
N LYS A 16 -10.53 -21.45 19.01
CA LYS A 16 -10.83 -21.05 20.38
C LYS A 16 -11.76 -19.85 20.49
N LEU A 17 -11.96 -19.10 19.40
CA LEU A 17 -12.99 -18.08 19.33
C LEU A 17 -14.40 -18.68 19.28
N ASN A 18 -14.54 -20.01 19.09
CA ASN A 18 -15.81 -20.75 19.14
C ASN A 18 -16.92 -20.13 18.26
N SER A 19 -16.53 -19.58 17.10
CA SER A 19 -17.45 -18.86 16.21
C SER A 19 -18.12 -17.63 16.84
N VAL A 20 -17.61 -17.12 17.96
CA VAL A 20 -18.05 -15.90 18.64
C VAL A 20 -17.28 -14.70 18.09
N TYR A 21 -17.61 -14.32 16.86
CA TYR A 21 -17.05 -13.15 16.19
C TYR A 21 -18.00 -12.62 15.11
N VAL A 22 -17.82 -11.36 14.74
CA VAL A 22 -18.54 -10.77 13.59
C VAL A 22 -17.79 -11.17 12.33
N ILE A 23 -18.49 -11.80 11.38
CA ILE A 23 -17.90 -12.32 10.13
C ILE A 23 -17.19 -11.19 9.38
N ASP A 24 -17.87 -10.07 9.17
CA ASP A 24 -17.33 -8.91 8.45
C ASP A 24 -16.06 -8.33 9.10
N GLU A 25 -15.96 -8.35 10.43
CA GLU A 25 -14.75 -7.87 11.12
C GLU A 25 -13.59 -8.84 10.95
N VAL A 26 -13.88 -10.14 11.00
CA VAL A 26 -12.88 -11.19 10.81
C VAL A 26 -12.35 -11.20 9.39
N GLU A 27 -13.22 -11.10 8.39
CA GLU A 27 -12.80 -11.01 6.99
C GLU A 27 -11.92 -9.76 6.79
N LEU A 28 -12.36 -8.60 7.28
CA LEU A 28 -11.57 -7.36 7.21
C LEU A 28 -10.18 -7.49 7.83
N VAL A 29 -10.06 -8.02 9.07
CA VAL A 29 -8.75 -8.08 9.74
C VAL A 29 -7.83 -9.13 9.14
N LEU A 30 -8.38 -10.23 8.59
CA LEU A 30 -7.59 -11.25 7.92
C LEU A 30 -7.04 -10.74 6.58
N GLU A 31 -7.89 -10.09 5.78
CA GLU A 31 -7.49 -9.46 4.53
C GLU A 31 -6.47 -8.32 4.76
N LEU A 32 -6.72 -7.47 5.75
CA LEU A 32 -5.80 -6.40 6.12
C LEU A 32 -4.48 -6.95 6.68
N GLY A 33 -4.52 -8.03 7.46
CA GLY A 33 -3.33 -8.71 7.98
C GLY A 33 -2.46 -9.28 6.87
N LEU A 34 -3.08 -9.83 5.81
CA LEU A 34 -2.39 -10.27 4.60
C LEU A 34 -1.71 -9.08 3.91
N LEU A 35 -2.42 -7.97 3.71
CA LEU A 35 -1.88 -6.75 3.11
C LEU A 35 -0.70 -6.18 3.93
N CYS A 36 -0.80 -6.17 5.25
CA CYS A 36 0.28 -5.74 6.15
C CYS A 36 1.52 -6.64 6.06
N SER A 37 1.32 -7.91 5.73
CA SER A 37 2.37 -8.93 5.65
C SER A 37 2.98 -9.07 4.25
N HIS A 38 2.66 -8.13 3.33
CA HIS A 38 3.14 -8.18 1.96
C HIS A 38 4.68 -8.31 1.90
N GLN A 39 5.17 -9.18 1.00
CA GLN A 39 6.60 -9.48 0.87
C GLN A 39 7.42 -8.22 0.56
N ARG A 40 6.88 -7.39 -0.33
CA ARG A 40 7.40 -6.06 -0.69
C ARG A 40 6.99 -5.01 0.35
N PRO A 41 7.93 -4.33 1.03
CA PRO A 41 7.62 -3.29 2.01
C PRO A 41 6.79 -2.13 1.46
N GLU A 42 6.97 -1.79 0.17
CA GLU A 42 6.34 -0.64 -0.47
C GLU A 42 4.83 -0.86 -0.73
N ALA A 43 4.40 -2.12 -0.79
CA ALA A 43 2.99 -2.48 -0.94
C ALA A 43 2.25 -2.53 0.41
N ARG A 44 2.96 -2.45 1.54
CA ARG A 44 2.33 -2.48 2.87
C ARG A 44 1.66 -1.14 3.17
N PRO A 45 0.47 -1.13 3.78
CA PRO A 45 -0.22 0.09 4.15
C PRO A 45 0.54 0.81 5.28
N THR A 46 0.46 2.13 5.29
CA THR A 46 0.90 2.93 6.44
C THR A 46 -0.01 2.66 7.64
N MET A 47 0.51 2.84 8.86
CA MET A 47 -0.33 2.69 10.07
C MET A 47 -1.57 3.60 10.08
N ARG A 48 -1.51 4.77 9.43
CA ARG A 48 -2.68 5.64 9.25
C ARG A 48 -3.75 5.00 8.36
N GLN A 49 -3.36 4.33 7.29
CA GLN A 49 -4.30 3.61 6.43
C GLN A 49 -4.88 2.40 7.17
N VAL A 50 -4.04 1.63 7.88
CA VAL A 50 -4.48 0.50 8.72
C VAL A 50 -5.59 0.91 9.67
N THR A 51 -5.42 2.02 10.41
CA THR A 51 -6.46 2.49 11.35
C THR A 51 -7.73 2.96 10.64
N ARG A 52 -7.62 3.63 9.49
CA ARG A 52 -8.77 4.02 8.68
C ARG A 52 -9.59 2.82 8.20
N TYR A 53 -8.91 1.76 7.75
CA TYR A 53 -9.57 0.52 7.34
C TYR A 53 -10.27 -0.17 8.53
N LEU A 54 -9.58 -0.29 9.68
CA LEU A 54 -10.15 -0.89 10.90
C LEU A 54 -11.37 -0.11 11.42
N ASN A 55 -11.35 1.22 11.31
CA ASN A 55 -12.48 2.07 11.70
C ASN A 55 -13.61 2.11 10.66
N ARG A 56 -13.46 1.42 9.51
CA ARG A 56 -14.37 1.49 8.35
C ARG A 56 -14.52 2.91 7.79
N ASP A 57 -13.52 3.75 7.99
CA ASP A 57 -13.52 5.09 7.43
C ASP A 57 -13.20 5.08 5.92
N ASP A 58 -12.42 4.09 5.48
CA ASP A 58 -12.05 3.83 4.09
C ASP A 58 -12.27 2.34 3.78
N PRO A 59 -12.69 1.95 2.56
CA PRO A 59 -12.80 0.55 2.17
C PRO A 59 -11.43 -0.08 1.97
N LEU A 60 -11.30 -1.38 2.25
CA LEU A 60 -10.09 -2.13 1.94
C LEU A 60 -9.98 -2.31 0.41
N PRO A 61 -8.79 -2.11 -0.20
CA PRO A 61 -8.60 -2.36 -1.61
C PRO A 61 -8.81 -3.86 -1.91
N ALA A 62 -9.53 -4.16 -2.99
CA ALA A 62 -9.82 -5.53 -3.41
C ALA A 62 -8.53 -6.33 -3.65
N ILE A 63 -8.41 -7.49 -3.02
CA ILE A 63 -7.21 -8.35 -3.02
C ILE A 63 -7.19 -9.29 -4.25
N ASP A 64 -8.22 -9.21 -5.09
CA ASP A 64 -8.51 -10.07 -6.25
C ASP A 64 -7.34 -10.23 -7.21
N ASP A 65 -6.37 -9.31 -7.18
CA ASP A 65 -5.15 -9.38 -7.96
C ASP A 65 -3.92 -8.92 -7.15
N TRP A 66 -3.49 -9.77 -6.20
CA TRP A 66 -2.19 -9.61 -5.51
C TRP A 66 -1.00 -9.49 -6.51
N GLY A 67 -1.17 -9.97 -7.74
CA GLY A 67 -0.19 -9.77 -8.83
C GLY A 67 -0.20 -8.34 -9.41
N SER A 68 -1.31 -7.60 -9.30
CA SER A 68 -1.45 -6.26 -9.86
C SER A 68 -1.22 -5.13 -8.85
N ILE A 69 -1.14 -5.40 -7.54
CA ILE A 69 -0.68 -4.42 -6.52
C ILE A 69 0.77 -3.98 -6.81
N ASP A 70 1.60 -4.87 -7.37
CA ASP A 70 2.94 -4.54 -7.87
C ASP A 70 2.91 -3.45 -8.96
N SER A 71 1.80 -3.33 -9.70
CA SER A 71 1.64 -2.38 -10.81
C SER A 71 1.02 -1.04 -10.38
N GLN A 72 0.14 -1.02 -9.38
CA GLN A 72 -0.56 0.21 -8.97
C GLN A 72 0.34 1.20 -8.22
N SER A 73 1.37 0.71 -7.51
CA SER A 73 2.38 1.57 -6.84
C SER A 73 3.15 2.47 -7.82
N PHE A 74 3.28 2.10 -9.09
CA PHE A 74 3.95 2.96 -10.10
C PHE A 74 3.01 4.00 -10.73
N SER A 75 1.69 3.83 -10.64
CA SER A 75 0.72 4.69 -11.34
C SER A 75 0.45 6.03 -10.62
N GLU A 76 0.58 6.07 -9.28
CA GLU A 76 0.53 7.34 -8.53
C GLU A 76 1.82 8.16 -8.63
N MET A 77 2.96 7.53 -8.95
CA MET A 77 4.22 8.24 -9.17
C MET A 77 4.33 8.84 -10.59
N ASN A 78 3.71 8.24 -11.60
CA ASN A 78 3.84 8.71 -12.99
C ASN A 78 2.87 9.83 -13.38
N SER A 79 1.76 9.98 -12.65
CA SER A 79 0.83 11.10 -12.87
C SER A 79 1.44 12.46 -12.50
N ARG A 80 2.46 12.47 -11.62
CA ARG A 80 3.26 13.67 -11.32
C ARG A 80 4.39 13.91 -12.33
N MET A 81 5.01 12.86 -12.87
CA MET A 81 6.16 12.99 -13.77
C MET A 81 5.79 13.55 -15.16
N LEU A 82 4.57 13.28 -15.65
CA LEU A 82 4.14 13.73 -16.98
C LEU A 82 3.68 15.20 -17.06
N LEU A 83 3.47 15.87 -15.91
CA LEU A 83 3.08 17.29 -15.88
C LEU A 83 4.27 18.27 -15.84
N GLU A 84 5.48 17.83 -15.49
CA GLU A 84 6.67 18.71 -15.48
C GLU A 84 7.30 18.92 -16.87
N ALA A 85 6.88 18.17 -17.90
CA ALA A 85 7.35 18.33 -19.27
C ALA A 85 6.64 19.45 -20.05
N VAL A 86 5.56 20.04 -19.51
CA VAL A 86 4.85 21.19 -20.06
C VAL A 86 4.78 22.28 -19.00
N SER A 87 5.83 23.08 -18.87
CA SER A 87 5.74 24.53 -18.72
C SER A 87 7.13 25.11 -18.46
N SER A 88 7.77 25.57 -19.52
CA SER A 88 8.92 26.46 -19.41
C SER A 88 8.56 27.72 -18.61
N ASN A 89 9.42 28.04 -17.65
CA ASN A 89 9.70 29.35 -17.06
C ASN A 89 8.69 29.94 -16.05
N THR A 90 8.97 29.81 -14.75
CA THR A 90 8.74 30.91 -13.79
C THR A 90 9.68 30.81 -12.59
N ILE A 91 10.46 31.86 -12.35
CA ILE A 91 11.36 32.03 -11.20
C ILE A 91 10.51 32.42 -9.99
N THR A 92 10.54 31.65 -8.89
CA THR A 92 10.20 32.19 -7.55
C THR A 92 10.88 31.42 -6.42
N SER A 93 11.11 32.16 -5.34
CA SER A 93 12.15 32.00 -4.32
C SER A 93 11.81 31.04 -3.16
N ALA A 94 12.89 30.58 -2.51
CA ALA A 94 12.98 30.15 -1.10
C ALA A 94 12.33 28.80 -0.70
N ASN A 95 13.11 27.72 -0.76
CA ASN A 95 13.70 27.04 0.42
C ASN A 95 14.25 25.65 0.06
N GLY A 96 15.58 25.47 0.20
CA GLY A 96 16.22 24.18 0.48
C GLY A 96 16.08 23.06 -0.54
N ARG A 97 16.59 23.22 -1.77
CA ARG A 97 16.90 22.08 -2.65
C ARG A 97 18.19 21.42 -2.17
N ILE A 98 18.10 20.23 -1.57
CA ILE A 98 19.28 19.36 -1.41
C ILE A 98 19.55 18.77 -2.79
N SER A 99 20.61 19.25 -3.45
CA SER A 99 21.08 18.71 -4.71
C SER A 99 21.97 17.50 -4.45
N THR A 100 21.66 16.35 -5.05
CA THR A 100 22.55 15.18 -5.13
C THR A 100 22.89 14.88 -6.58
N THR A 101 24.08 15.30 -7.02
CA THR A 101 24.78 14.89 -8.25
C THR A 101 26.25 15.27 -8.03
N SER A 102 27.31 14.57 -8.40
CA SER A 102 27.56 13.32 -9.11
C SER A 102 29.06 12.98 -8.92
N ILE A 103 29.42 11.73 -9.19
CA ILE A 103 30.77 11.19 -9.41
C ILE A 103 31.51 12.00 -10.52
N ASP A 104 32.81 12.30 -10.34
CA ASP A 104 33.92 12.00 -11.28
C ASP A 104 35.32 12.39 -10.73
N ALA A 105 36.33 11.78 -11.34
CA ALA A 105 37.71 11.52 -11.01
C ALA A 105 38.73 12.69 -10.93
N GLY A 106 39.87 12.38 -10.30
CA GLY A 106 41.20 12.77 -10.80
C GLY A 106 42.02 13.75 -9.96
N ARG A 107 43.00 13.23 -9.19
CA ARG A 107 44.45 13.30 -9.47
C ARG A 107 45.26 12.70 -8.32
#